data_AF-A0A2N1LQP4-F1
#
_entry.id   AF-A0A2N1LQP4-F1
#
_cell.length_a   1.000
_cell.length_b   1.000
_cell.length_c   1.000
_cell.angle_alpha   90.00
_cell.angle_beta   90.00
_cell.angle_gamma   90.00
#
_symmetry.space_group_name_H-M   'P 1'
#
loop_
_entity.id
_entity.type
_entity.pdbx_description
1 polymer ?
#
loop_
_entity_poly.entity_id
_entity_poly.type
_entity_poly.pdbx_seq_one_letter_code
_entity_poly.pdbx_strand_id
1 'polypeptide(L)'
;MPRKEYTQEVLSKDDVFSFTAAFHKKFPSDLLLKGLSDTSITKLLKEHVFCKLNFYFERMQKSLYSATQKYIDIGDYDESKVFNNMHHLITRIISNTIANIFIGEEESQYEEIITTFAEFTSDSVIFLMIPPILDFIYPGFQNYINRIIIKSGLCNPTIKHQAILIKHIKNQACKRLQEKEKYGDSWKRPDDFL
;
A
#
# COMPACT_ATOMS: atom_id res chain seq x y z
N MET A 1 -11.22 -27.67 18.62
CA MET A 1 -9.81 -27.65 18.18
C MET A 1 -9.22 -26.27 18.42
N PRO A 2 -8.05 -26.17 19.09
CA PRO A 2 -7.51 -24.94 19.66
C PRO A 2 -6.68 -24.19 18.61
N ARG A 3 -7.28 -23.23 17.91
CA ARG A 3 -6.57 -22.40 16.91
C ARG A 3 -5.94 -21.13 17.50
N LYS A 4 -6.28 -20.77 18.75
CA LYS A 4 -5.83 -19.54 19.42
C LYS A 4 -4.45 -19.64 20.07
N GLU A 5 -4.05 -20.82 20.55
CA GLU A 5 -2.80 -20.98 21.33
C GLU A 5 -1.55 -20.95 20.44
N TYR A 6 -1.61 -21.53 19.23
CA TYR A 6 -0.48 -21.56 18.31
C TYR A 6 -0.09 -20.19 17.75
N THR A 7 -1.06 -19.31 17.49
CA THR A 7 -0.78 -17.98 16.93
C THR A 7 -0.01 -17.13 17.92
N GLN A 8 -0.35 -17.21 19.21
CA GLN A 8 0.30 -16.44 20.26
C GLN A 8 1.72 -16.96 20.54
N GLU A 9 1.94 -18.27 20.46
CA GLU A 9 3.27 -18.87 20.59
C GLU A 9 4.20 -18.50 19.42
N VAL A 10 3.70 -18.55 18.18
CA VAL A 10 4.46 -18.15 16.98
C VAL A 10 4.81 -16.66 16.99
N LEU A 11 3.89 -15.80 17.43
CA LEU A 11 4.12 -14.36 17.55
C LEU A 11 5.04 -13.97 18.72
N SER A 12 5.20 -14.85 19.72
CA SER A 12 6.08 -14.61 20.88
C SER A 12 7.54 -15.00 20.66
N LYS A 13 7.84 -15.74 19.58
CA LYS A 13 9.17 -16.26 19.23
C LYS A 13 9.84 -15.47 18.11
N ASP A 14 9.91 -14.14 18.26
CA ASP A 14 10.60 -13.26 17.29
C ASP A 14 12.12 -13.56 17.18
N ASP A 15 12.68 -14.29 18.15
CA ASP A 15 14.04 -14.83 18.16
C ASP A 15 14.23 -16.07 17.27
N VAL A 16 13.16 -16.83 16.99
CA VAL A 16 13.18 -18.03 16.13
C VAL A 16 12.68 -17.72 14.71
N PHE A 17 11.72 -16.81 14.56
CA PHE A 17 11.14 -16.42 13.27
C PHE A 17 11.02 -14.91 13.15
N SER A 18 11.66 -14.33 12.14
CA SER A 18 11.48 -12.91 11.79
C SER A 18 10.66 -12.77 10.51
N PHE A 19 9.43 -12.27 10.64
CA PHE A 19 8.58 -11.94 9.49
C PHE A 19 9.27 -10.94 8.56
N THR A 20 9.94 -9.92 9.13
CA THR A 20 10.68 -8.92 8.37
C THR A 20 11.81 -9.56 7.54
N ALA A 21 12.59 -10.47 8.12
CA ALA A 21 13.62 -11.19 7.38
C ALA A 21 13.02 -12.08 6.28
N ALA A 22 11.94 -12.79 6.57
CA ALA A 22 11.24 -13.63 5.60
C ALA A 22 10.65 -12.79 4.43
N PHE A 23 10.08 -11.62 4.76
CA PHE A 23 9.55 -10.68 3.79
C PHE A 23 10.67 -10.14 2.90
N HIS A 24 11.78 -9.66 3.45
CA HIS A 24 12.91 -9.16 2.63
C HIS A 24 13.58 -10.25 1.77
N LYS A 25 13.53 -11.52 2.21
CA LYS A 25 14.03 -12.64 1.41
C LYS A 25 13.18 -12.90 0.16
N LYS A 26 11.85 -12.71 0.26
CA LYS A 26 10.90 -12.98 -0.83
C LYS A 26 10.55 -11.75 -1.66
N PHE A 27 10.32 -10.63 -1.00
CA PHE A 27 9.80 -9.41 -1.60
C PHE A 27 10.94 -8.55 -2.17
N PRO A 28 10.98 -8.35 -3.50
CA PRO A 28 12.09 -7.71 -4.20
C PRO A 28 11.98 -6.17 -4.16
N SER A 29 11.84 -5.61 -2.96
CA SER A 29 11.64 -4.17 -2.72
C SER A 29 12.69 -3.28 -3.40
N ASP A 30 13.96 -3.69 -3.39
CA ASP A 30 15.08 -2.98 -4.02
C ASP A 30 14.95 -2.86 -5.55
N LEU A 31 14.30 -3.84 -6.19
CA LEU A 31 14.07 -3.82 -7.64
C LEU A 31 12.79 -3.08 -8.01
N LEU A 32 11.73 -3.25 -7.23
CA LEU A 32 10.42 -2.64 -7.49
C LEU A 32 10.43 -1.13 -7.26
N LEU A 33 11.28 -0.65 -6.34
CA LEU A 33 11.37 0.74 -5.93
C LEU A 33 12.70 1.39 -6.36
N LYS A 34 13.27 0.88 -7.46
CA LYS A 34 14.51 1.38 -8.05
C LYS A 34 14.34 2.87 -8.43
N GLY A 35 15.02 3.75 -7.68
CA GLY A 35 14.90 5.21 -7.82
C GLY A 35 14.92 5.97 -6.48
N LEU A 36 14.69 5.28 -5.36
CA LEU A 36 14.81 5.85 -4.00
C LEU A 36 16.26 5.80 -3.46
N SER A 37 17.25 5.92 -4.35
CA SER A 37 18.53 5.19 -4.34
C SER A 37 19.50 5.39 -3.17
N ASP A 38 19.30 6.36 -2.27
CA ASP A 38 20.22 6.57 -1.13
C ASP A 38 19.56 6.49 0.25
N THR A 39 18.23 6.39 0.32
CA THR A 39 17.51 6.34 1.59
C THR A 39 16.87 4.98 1.77
N SER A 40 17.18 4.30 2.88
CA SER A 40 16.43 3.12 3.30
C SER A 40 14.94 3.45 3.29
N ILE A 41 14.15 2.78 2.44
CA ILE A 41 12.68 2.93 2.38
C ILE A 41 12.08 2.74 3.77
N THR A 42 12.62 1.81 4.54
CA THR A 42 12.25 1.56 5.93
C THR A 42 12.48 2.79 6.79
N LYS A 43 13.61 3.49 6.63
CA LYS A 43 13.91 4.76 7.31
C LYS A 43 12.94 5.86 6.88
N LEU A 44 12.69 6.01 5.58
CA LEU A 44 11.77 7.01 5.04
C LEU A 44 10.34 6.81 5.58
N LEU A 45 9.82 5.58 5.46
CA LEU A 45 8.49 5.22 5.98
C LEU A 45 8.43 5.41 7.50
N LYS A 46 9.47 5.03 8.24
CA LYS A 46 9.53 5.25 9.69
C LYS A 46 9.43 6.74 10.02
N GLU A 47 10.27 7.56 9.44
CA GLU A 47 10.39 8.98 9.76
C GLU A 47 9.20 9.81 9.28
N HIS A 48 8.66 9.50 8.10
CA HIS A 48 7.69 10.37 7.42
C HIS A 48 6.26 9.83 7.48
N VAL A 49 6.06 8.54 7.72
CA VAL A 49 4.73 7.92 7.75
C VAL A 49 4.43 7.38 9.15
N PHE A 50 5.20 6.42 9.64
CA PHE A 50 4.88 5.70 10.89
C PHE A 50 5.01 6.59 12.13
N CYS A 51 6.07 7.37 12.26
CA CYS A 51 6.23 8.34 13.35
C CYS A 51 5.17 9.45 13.32
N LYS A 52 4.51 9.66 12.18
CA LYS A 52 3.47 10.68 11.99
C LYS A 52 2.06 10.09 11.93
N LEU A 53 1.86 8.81 12.27
CA LEU A 53 0.52 8.19 12.25
C LEU A 53 -0.51 8.96 13.07
N ASN A 54 -0.12 9.52 14.22
CA ASN A 54 -1.00 10.34 15.05
C ASN A 54 -1.48 11.61 14.33
N PHE A 55 -0.64 12.19 13.47
CA PHE A 55 -1.02 13.35 12.64
C PHE A 55 -2.08 12.98 11.60
N TYR A 56 -2.00 11.77 11.04
CA TYR A 56 -2.96 11.27 10.06
C TYR A 56 -4.22 10.66 10.67
N PHE A 57 -4.28 10.47 11.99
CA PHE A 57 -5.25 9.60 12.66
C PHE A 57 -6.71 10.00 12.40
N GLU A 58 -7.06 11.28 12.65
CA GLU A 58 -8.43 11.78 12.45
C GLU A 58 -8.87 11.62 10.98
N ARG A 59 -7.98 11.97 10.05
CA ARG A 59 -8.22 11.86 8.62
C ARG A 59 -8.38 10.41 8.17
N MET A 60 -7.54 9.52 8.70
CA MET A 60 -7.59 8.08 8.43
C MET A 60 -8.92 7.50 8.90
N GLN A 61 -9.39 7.86 10.09
CA GLN A 61 -10.70 7.43 10.61
C GLN A 61 -11.85 7.92 9.73
N LYS A 62 -11.87 9.22 9.38
CA LYS A 62 -12.91 9.79 8.50
C LYS A 62 -12.93 9.12 7.13
N SER A 63 -11.76 8.95 6.52
CA SER A 63 -11.62 8.31 5.21
C SER A 63 -12.01 6.85 5.26
N LEU A 64 -11.61 6.11 6.31
CA LEU A 64 -12.01 4.72 6.50
C LEU A 64 -13.53 4.58 6.62
N TYR A 65 -14.16 5.41 7.46
CA TYR A 65 -15.61 5.44 7.63
C TYR A 65 -16.34 5.73 6.32
N SER A 66 -15.91 6.78 5.60
CA SER A 66 -16.50 7.15 4.30
C SER A 66 -16.32 6.04 3.26
N ALA A 67 -15.15 5.41 3.19
CA ALA A 67 -14.90 4.30 2.27
C ALA A 67 -15.75 3.07 2.63
N THR A 68 -15.87 2.73 3.91
CA THR A 68 -16.78 1.68 4.39
C THR A 68 -18.21 1.98 3.96
N GLN A 69 -18.72 3.19 4.18
CA GLN A 69 -20.06 3.56 3.73
C GLN A 69 -20.21 3.43 2.20
N LYS A 70 -19.23 3.93 1.44
CA LYS A 70 -19.22 3.82 -0.02
C LYS A 70 -19.26 2.38 -0.53
N TYR A 71 -18.53 1.46 0.09
CA TYR A 71 -18.38 0.09 -0.42
C TYR A 71 -19.28 -0.96 0.23
N ILE A 72 -19.76 -0.71 1.45
CA ILE A 72 -20.62 -1.62 2.22
C ILE A 72 -22.06 -1.08 2.27
N ASP A 73 -22.23 0.24 2.40
CA ASP A 73 -23.47 0.89 2.86
C ASP A 73 -24.16 1.74 1.78
N ILE A 74 -24.36 1.18 0.59
CA ILE A 74 -25.26 1.75 -0.41
C ILE A 74 -26.67 1.17 -0.19
N GLY A 75 -27.53 1.91 0.53
CA GLY A 75 -29.00 1.81 0.50
C GLY A 75 -29.69 1.01 1.62
N ASP A 76 -30.72 1.63 2.21
CA ASP A 76 -31.70 1.07 3.16
C ASP A 76 -32.55 -0.01 2.47
N TYR A 77 -32.27 -1.31 2.68
CA TYR A 77 -33.12 -2.38 2.12
C TYR A 77 -33.12 -3.70 2.89
N ASP A 78 -34.33 -4.26 2.92
CA ASP A 78 -34.87 -5.50 3.47
C ASP A 78 -34.28 -6.82 2.88
N GLU A 79 -33.11 -6.79 2.21
CA GLU A 79 -32.51 -7.97 1.57
C GLU A 79 -31.06 -8.21 2.01
N SER A 80 -30.74 -9.47 2.33
CA SER A 80 -29.40 -9.87 2.78
C SER A 80 -28.36 -9.68 1.67
N LYS A 81 -27.45 -8.71 1.82
CA LYS A 81 -26.31 -8.53 0.91
C LYS A 81 -25.33 -9.71 1.03
N VAL A 82 -25.18 -10.46 -0.06
CA VAL A 82 -24.12 -11.46 -0.20
C VAL A 82 -22.88 -10.81 -0.81
N PHE A 83 -21.82 -10.68 -0.02
CA PHE A 83 -20.54 -10.18 -0.50
C PHE A 83 -19.75 -11.31 -1.17
N ASN A 84 -19.78 -11.35 -2.49
CA ASN A 84 -19.11 -12.40 -3.27
C ASN A 84 -17.57 -12.35 -3.21
N ASN A 85 -16.98 -11.21 -2.83
CA ASN A 85 -15.52 -11.07 -2.73
C ASN A 85 -15.09 -10.09 -1.62
N MET A 86 -15.09 -10.57 -0.38
CA MET A 86 -14.67 -9.80 0.80
C MET A 86 -13.25 -9.27 0.69
N HIS A 87 -12.32 -10.02 0.08
CA HIS A 87 -10.94 -9.58 -0.09
C HIS A 87 -10.85 -8.33 -0.98
N HIS A 88 -11.55 -8.33 -2.11
CA HIS A 88 -11.58 -7.19 -3.02
C HIS A 88 -12.21 -5.96 -2.37
N LEU A 89 -13.31 -6.15 -1.63
CA LEU A 89 -14.00 -5.08 -0.92
C LEU A 89 -13.09 -4.46 0.15
N ILE A 90 -12.50 -5.27 1.03
CA ILE A 90 -11.60 -4.79 2.10
C ILE A 90 -10.38 -4.09 1.49
N THR A 91 -9.78 -4.67 0.45
CA THR A 91 -8.63 -4.07 -0.24
C THR A 91 -8.96 -2.68 -0.77
N ARG A 92 -10.15 -2.48 -1.35
CA ARG A 92 -10.58 -1.15 -1.86
C ARG A 92 -10.84 -0.15 -0.75
N ILE A 93 -11.45 -0.56 0.36
CA ILE A 93 -11.63 0.30 1.55
C ILE A 93 -10.26 0.79 2.05
N ILE A 94 -9.33 -0.13 2.29
CA ILE A 94 -7.97 0.19 2.77
C ILE A 94 -7.23 1.06 1.75
N SER A 95 -7.32 0.74 0.45
CA SER A 95 -6.64 1.47 -0.61
C SER A 95 -7.14 2.90 -0.77
N ASN A 96 -8.45 3.12 -0.60
CA ASN A 96 -9.02 4.46 -0.57
C ASN A 96 -8.44 5.28 0.60
N THR A 97 -8.40 4.68 1.80
CA THR A 97 -7.80 5.33 2.97
C THR A 97 -6.32 5.66 2.77
N ILE A 98 -5.53 4.73 2.22
CA ILE A 98 -4.12 4.97 1.91
C ILE A 98 -3.99 6.09 0.87
N ALA A 99 -4.75 6.06 -0.22
CA ALA A 99 -4.71 7.10 -1.25
C ALA A 99 -5.03 8.49 -0.68
N ASN A 100 -6.01 8.58 0.22
CA ASN A 100 -6.42 9.81 0.87
C ASN A 100 -5.33 10.42 1.75
N ILE A 101 -4.54 9.58 2.43
CA ILE A 101 -3.38 10.00 3.22
C ILE A 101 -2.20 10.38 2.33
N PHE A 102 -1.94 9.65 1.25
CA PHE A 102 -0.72 9.85 0.44
C PHE A 102 -0.82 10.95 -0.63
N ILE A 103 -1.97 11.06 -1.29
CA ILE A 103 -2.16 11.96 -2.45
C ILE A 103 -3.12 13.11 -2.10
N GLY A 104 -3.83 12.99 -0.98
CA GLY A 104 -4.80 13.98 -0.53
C GLY A 104 -6.22 13.64 -0.96
N GLU A 105 -7.18 14.39 -0.39
CA GLU A 105 -8.60 13.98 -0.40
C GLU A 105 -9.20 14.10 -1.79
N GLU A 106 -8.85 15.18 -2.46
CA GLU A 106 -9.33 15.56 -3.79
C GLU A 106 -8.94 14.51 -4.83
N GLU A 107 -7.67 14.11 -4.83
CA GLU A 107 -7.16 13.11 -5.79
C GLU A 107 -7.55 11.67 -5.41
N SER A 108 -7.75 11.39 -4.11
CA SER A 108 -8.14 10.06 -3.65
C SER A 108 -9.56 9.64 -4.05
N GLN A 109 -10.39 10.58 -4.52
CA GLN A 109 -11.74 10.26 -5.02
C GLN A 109 -11.71 9.56 -6.38
N TYR A 110 -10.64 9.72 -7.16
CA TYR A 110 -10.54 9.13 -8.49
C TYR A 110 -10.42 7.61 -8.40
N GLU A 111 -11.31 6.92 -9.11
CA GLU A 111 -11.35 5.46 -9.11
C GLU A 111 -10.07 4.83 -9.67
N GLU A 112 -9.42 5.48 -10.63
CA GLU A 112 -8.11 5.06 -11.15
C GLU A 112 -7.02 5.09 -10.06
N ILE A 113 -7.07 6.05 -9.12
CA ILE A 113 -6.13 6.12 -8.00
C ILE A 113 -6.41 5.01 -6.98
N ILE A 114 -7.67 4.83 -6.57
CA ILE A 114 -8.03 3.76 -5.62
C ILE A 114 -7.67 2.39 -6.20
N THR A 115 -7.97 2.17 -7.48
CA THR A 115 -7.64 0.94 -8.21
C THR A 115 -6.12 0.75 -8.29
N THR A 116 -5.35 1.81 -8.54
CA THR A 116 -3.88 1.74 -8.56
C THR A 116 -3.32 1.21 -7.24
N PHE A 117 -3.79 1.71 -6.08
CA PHE A 117 -3.35 1.22 -4.77
C PHE A 117 -3.82 -0.23 -4.49
N ALA A 118 -5.06 -0.56 -4.86
CA ALA A 118 -5.65 -1.88 -4.64
C ALA A 118 -4.98 -2.97 -5.50
N GLU A 119 -4.77 -2.68 -6.77
CA GLU A 119 -4.13 -3.58 -7.72
C GLU A 119 -2.63 -3.68 -7.47
N PHE A 120 -1.93 -2.61 -7.09
CA PHE A 120 -0.52 -2.72 -6.73
C PHE A 120 -0.29 -3.75 -5.62
N THR A 121 -1.16 -3.76 -4.60
CA THR A 121 -1.11 -4.73 -3.51
C THR A 121 -1.34 -6.16 -4.03
N SER A 122 -2.34 -6.33 -4.89
CA SER A 122 -2.70 -7.63 -5.48
C SER A 122 -1.59 -8.14 -6.42
N ASP A 123 -1.06 -7.29 -7.29
CA ASP A 123 0.02 -7.60 -8.23
C ASP A 123 1.34 -7.89 -7.50
N SER A 124 1.52 -7.33 -6.29
CA SER A 124 2.70 -7.55 -5.44
C SER A 124 2.63 -8.84 -4.61
N VAL A 125 1.43 -9.36 -4.31
CA VAL A 125 1.27 -10.52 -3.43
C VAL A 125 1.87 -11.80 -4.02
N ILE A 126 1.97 -11.88 -5.36
CA ILE A 126 2.52 -13.03 -6.07
C ILE A 126 3.94 -13.37 -5.61
N PHE A 127 4.75 -12.37 -5.26
CA PHE A 127 6.12 -12.57 -4.76
C PHE A 127 6.17 -13.29 -3.41
N LEU A 128 5.11 -13.17 -2.60
CA LEU A 128 5.00 -13.83 -1.31
C LEU A 128 4.46 -15.26 -1.45
N MET A 129 3.57 -15.46 -2.42
CA MET A 129 2.88 -16.74 -2.65
C MET A 129 3.75 -17.80 -3.33
N ILE A 130 4.73 -17.41 -4.15
CA ILE A 130 5.62 -18.38 -4.80
C ILE A 130 6.40 -19.16 -3.73
N PRO A 131 6.23 -20.49 -3.64
CA PRO A 131 7.02 -21.31 -2.74
C PRO A 131 8.46 -21.41 -3.28
N PRO A 132 9.48 -21.38 -2.41
CA PRO A 132 10.88 -21.39 -2.84
C PRO A 132 11.34 -22.82 -3.21
N ILE A 133 10.66 -23.47 -4.14
CA ILE A 133 10.94 -24.87 -4.52
C ILE A 133 12.36 -24.99 -5.10
N LEU A 134 12.83 -23.99 -5.85
CA LEU A 134 14.19 -24.01 -6.40
C LEU A 134 15.28 -23.89 -5.32
N ASP A 135 14.95 -23.41 -4.11
CA ASP A 135 15.91 -23.34 -3.01
C ASP A 135 16.30 -24.73 -2.47
N PHE A 136 15.53 -25.79 -2.77
CA PHE A 136 15.92 -27.18 -2.48
C PHE A 136 17.12 -27.64 -3.32
N ILE A 137 17.30 -27.06 -4.52
CA ILE A 137 18.42 -27.38 -5.41
C ILE A 137 19.66 -26.60 -4.97
N TYR A 138 19.49 -25.30 -4.72
CA TYR A 138 20.55 -24.44 -4.20
C TYR A 138 19.96 -23.25 -3.44
N PRO A 139 20.43 -22.93 -2.21
CA PRO A 139 19.89 -21.84 -1.41
C PRO A 139 19.90 -20.49 -2.15
N GLY A 140 18.74 -19.84 -2.27
CA GLY A 140 18.58 -18.54 -2.92
C GLY A 140 18.40 -18.59 -4.44
N PHE A 141 18.38 -19.78 -5.04
CA PHE A 141 18.20 -19.93 -6.48
C PHE A 141 16.83 -19.45 -6.96
N GLN A 142 15.75 -19.65 -6.18
CA GLN A 142 14.44 -19.10 -6.52
C GLN A 142 14.48 -17.57 -6.60
N ASN A 143 15.09 -16.94 -5.60
CA ASN A 143 15.21 -15.49 -5.53
C ASN A 143 16.02 -14.94 -6.72
N TYR A 144 17.09 -15.63 -7.12
CA TYR A 144 17.88 -15.26 -8.30
C TYR A 144 17.02 -15.23 -9.59
N ILE A 145 16.25 -16.29 -9.85
CA ILE A 145 15.37 -16.37 -11.02
C ILE A 145 14.27 -15.31 -10.98
N ASN A 146 13.58 -15.15 -9.84
CA ASN A 146 12.54 -14.15 -9.68
C ASN A 146 13.06 -12.74 -9.96
N ARG A 147 14.27 -12.41 -9.45
CA ARG A 147 14.91 -11.12 -9.69
C ARG A 147 15.22 -10.87 -11.17
N ILE A 148 15.59 -11.90 -11.95
CA ILE A 148 15.81 -11.77 -13.39
C ILE A 148 14.51 -11.41 -14.11
N ILE A 149 13.41 -12.10 -13.79
CA ILE A 149 12.08 -11.86 -14.40
C ILE A 149 11.56 -10.44 -14.08
N ILE A 150 11.83 -9.94 -12.88
CA ILE A 150 11.44 -8.57 -12.50
C ILE A 150 12.29 -7.54 -13.24
N LYS A 151 13.62 -7.77 -13.31
CA LYS A 151 14.54 -6.87 -14.02
C LYS A 151 14.24 -6.79 -15.51
N SER A 152 13.70 -7.85 -16.12
CA SER A 152 13.28 -7.83 -17.53
C SER A 152 11.96 -7.07 -17.77
N GLY A 153 11.27 -6.63 -16.70
CA GLY A 153 10.03 -5.85 -16.79
C GLY A 153 8.77 -6.70 -17.00
N LEU A 154 8.90 -8.02 -17.16
CA LEU A 154 7.77 -8.93 -17.41
C LEU A 154 6.78 -9.01 -16.24
N CYS A 155 7.26 -8.80 -15.02
CA CYS A 155 6.45 -8.84 -13.80
C CYS A 155 6.78 -7.68 -12.86
N ASN A 156 6.89 -6.45 -13.38
CA ASN A 156 7.10 -5.27 -12.55
C ASN A 156 5.77 -4.50 -12.34
N PRO A 157 5.07 -4.69 -11.20
CA PRO A 157 3.80 -3.99 -10.94
C PRO A 157 3.95 -2.47 -10.91
N THR A 158 5.13 -1.94 -10.55
CA THR A 158 5.37 -0.49 -10.47
C THR A 158 5.18 0.19 -11.82
N ILE A 159 5.58 -0.46 -12.92
CA ILE A 159 5.47 0.13 -14.28
C ILE A 159 4.02 0.39 -14.66
N LYS A 160 3.11 -0.51 -14.27
CA LYS A 160 1.67 -0.41 -14.57
C LYS A 160 1.01 0.79 -13.86
N HIS A 161 1.43 1.04 -12.63
CA HIS A 161 0.75 1.94 -11.69
C HIS A 161 1.37 3.35 -11.63
N GLN A 162 2.64 3.48 -11.98
CA GLN A 162 3.41 4.71 -11.82
C GLN A 162 2.88 5.89 -12.64
N ALA A 163 2.45 5.67 -13.88
CA ALA A 163 2.01 6.75 -14.77
C ALA A 163 0.78 7.48 -14.21
N ILE A 164 -0.18 6.74 -13.66
CA ILE A 164 -1.38 7.28 -13.01
C ILE A 164 -0.96 8.09 -11.78
N LEU A 165 -0.13 7.53 -10.89
CA LEU A 165 0.32 8.25 -9.70
C LEU A 165 1.06 9.55 -10.04
N ILE A 166 1.96 9.54 -11.03
CA ILE A 166 2.70 10.74 -11.45
C ILE A 166 1.74 11.82 -11.93
N LYS A 167 0.75 11.47 -12.75
CA LYS A 167 -0.26 12.41 -13.26
C LYS A 167 -0.98 13.14 -12.11
N HIS A 168 -1.52 12.39 -11.16
CA HIS A 168 -2.34 12.95 -10.07
C HIS A 168 -1.48 13.67 -9.02
N ILE A 169 -0.31 13.13 -8.65
CA ILE A 169 0.62 13.80 -7.74
C ILE A 169 1.09 15.13 -8.34
N LYS A 170 1.42 15.16 -9.64
CA LYS A 170 1.83 16.40 -10.31
C LYS A 170 0.70 17.43 -10.31
N ASN A 171 -0.52 17.01 -10.63
CA ASN A 171 -1.69 17.89 -10.61
C ASN A 171 -1.86 18.54 -9.24
N GLN A 172 -1.84 17.72 -8.19
CA GLN A 172 -2.05 18.20 -6.83
C GLN A 172 -0.92 19.06 -6.30
N ALA A 173 0.34 18.70 -6.60
CA ALA A 173 1.50 19.52 -6.24
C ALA A 173 1.44 20.90 -6.94
N CYS A 174 1.14 20.93 -8.24
CA CYS A 174 1.02 22.19 -8.99
C CYS A 174 -0.11 23.07 -8.44
N LYS A 175 -1.29 22.49 -8.16
CA LYS A 175 -2.41 23.22 -7.56
C LYS A 175 -2.01 23.84 -6.22
N ARG A 176 -1.39 23.07 -5.32
CA ARG A 176 -0.98 23.57 -3.99
C ARG A 176 0.07 24.67 -4.06
N LEU A 177 0.99 24.59 -5.02
CA LEU A 177 1.96 25.66 -5.26
C LEU A 177 1.26 26.96 -5.70
N GLN A 178 0.30 26.87 -6.61
CA GLN A 178 -0.49 28.03 -7.06
C GLN A 178 -1.36 28.61 -5.94
N GLU A 179 -1.98 27.77 -5.12
CA GLU A 179 -2.76 28.21 -3.96
C GLU A 179 -1.88 28.90 -2.92
N LYS A 180 -0.70 28.34 -2.64
CA LYS A 180 0.26 28.96 -1.72
C LYS A 180 0.74 30.33 -2.23
N GLU A 181 0.98 30.45 -3.53
CA GLU A 181 1.32 31.74 -4.17
C GLU A 181 0.17 32.75 -4.05
N LYS A 182 -1.07 32.30 -4.29
CA LYS A 182 -2.27 33.15 -4.25
C LYS A 182 -2.66 33.61 -2.85
N TYR A 183 -2.58 32.71 -1.87
CA TYR A 183 -3.12 32.94 -0.52
C TYR A 183 -2.03 33.28 0.51
N GLY A 184 -0.75 33.12 0.17
CA GLY A 184 0.39 33.45 1.04
C GLY A 184 0.26 32.81 2.43
N ASP A 185 0.37 33.63 3.48
CA ASP A 185 0.31 33.19 4.88
C ASP A 185 -1.06 32.64 5.31
N SER A 186 -2.12 32.92 4.55
CA SER A 186 -3.45 32.38 4.84
C SER A 186 -3.66 30.95 4.31
N TRP A 187 -2.74 30.44 3.48
CA TRP A 187 -2.80 29.08 2.98
C TRP A 187 -2.47 28.07 4.09
N LYS A 188 -3.38 27.11 4.30
CA LYS A 188 -3.17 26.01 5.24
C LYS A 188 -2.84 24.74 4.48
N ARG A 189 -1.69 24.14 4.82
CA ARG A 189 -1.31 22.83 4.27
C ARG A 189 -2.30 21.77 4.74
N PRO A 190 -2.83 20.93 3.85
CA PRO A 190 -3.66 19.78 4.24
C PRO A 190 -2.91 18.78 5.11
N ASP A 191 -3.64 18.07 5.98
CA ASP A 191 -3.09 17.05 6.89
C ASP A 191 -2.89 15.70 6.18
N ASP A 192 -2.19 15.72 5.06
CA ASP A 192 -1.81 14.56 4.26
C ASP A 192 -0.29 14.55 3.99
N PHE A 193 0.17 13.51 3.31
CA PHE A 193 1.59 13.28 3.08
C PHE A 193 2.21 14.26 2.05
N LEU A 194 1.46 14.58 0.98
CA LEU A 194 1.94 15.39 -0.15
C LEU A 194 2.15 16.85 0.23
#